data_AF-A0A7C8B6B2-F1
#
_entry.id   AF-A0A7C8B6B2-F1
#
_cell.length_a   1.000
_cell.length_b   1.000
_cell.length_c   1.000
_cell.angle_alpha   90.00
_cell.angle_beta   90.00
_cell.angle_gamma   90.00
#
_symmetry.space_group_name_H-M   'P 1'
#
loop_
_entity.id
_entity.type
_entity.pdbx_description
1 polymer ?
#
loop_
_entity_poly.entity_id
_entity_poly.type
_entity_poly.pdbx_seq_one_letter_code
_entity_poly.pdbx_strand_id
1 'polypeptide(L)'
;MLRFSLKTKVSFLFPMAVTVVLFGLLFFMQHLLQGYIKESISDQQFQIVSNLADEVDQKLAETQKTLLALASKFTPYTCSTPQEALAFMLERTESTGFFDNGIFLFDAKGRMVAELPLGVSRTGNDFSYRDYLKVTIATKAPYISDPYISSQPHHHPAHGEFVHTLFLK
;
A
#
# COMPACT_ATOMS: atom_id res chain seq x y z
N MET A 1 -36.06 -65.50 1.22
CA MET A 1 -34.60 -65.77 1.16
C MET A 1 -34.20 -66.01 -0.30
N LEU A 2 -33.61 -65.04 -0.98
CA LEU A 2 -33.13 -65.23 -2.35
C LEU A 2 -31.95 -66.22 -2.34
N ARG A 3 -32.15 -67.44 -2.86
CA ARG A 3 -31.08 -68.44 -3.04
C ARG A 3 -30.40 -68.21 -4.39
N PHE A 4 -29.33 -67.41 -4.39
CA PHE A 4 -28.51 -67.19 -5.57
C PHE A 4 -27.57 -68.38 -5.85
N SER A 5 -27.50 -68.79 -7.12
CA SER A 5 -26.61 -69.84 -7.63
C SER A 5 -25.13 -69.47 -7.42
N LEU A 6 -24.28 -70.48 -7.19
CA LEU A 6 -22.86 -70.31 -6.87
C LEU A 6 -22.10 -69.51 -7.95
N LYS A 7 -22.50 -69.67 -9.23
CA LYS A 7 -21.95 -68.93 -10.37
C LYS A 7 -22.26 -67.43 -10.30
N THR A 8 -23.46 -67.05 -9.86
CA THR A 8 -23.89 -65.65 -9.73
C THR A 8 -23.18 -64.95 -8.56
N LYS A 9 -22.92 -65.66 -7.46
CA LYS A 9 -22.13 -65.13 -6.35
C LYS A 9 -20.70 -64.79 -6.78
N VAL A 10 -19.99 -65.72 -7.44
CA VAL A 10 -18.59 -65.50 -7.83
C VAL A 10 -18.48 -64.43 -8.91
N SER A 11 -19.37 -64.43 -9.91
CA SER A 11 -19.33 -63.47 -11.01
C SER A 11 -19.68 -62.03 -10.60
N PHE A 12 -20.37 -61.83 -9.47
CA PHE A 12 -20.76 -60.50 -8.98
C PHE A 12 -19.88 -60.01 -7.82
N LEU A 13 -19.42 -60.91 -6.94
CA LEU A 13 -18.58 -60.52 -5.78
C LEU A 13 -17.20 -60.02 -6.19
N PHE A 14 -16.58 -60.63 -7.20
CA PHE A 14 -15.26 -60.20 -7.69
C PHE A 14 -15.28 -58.75 -8.22
N PRO A 15 -16.13 -58.38 -9.21
CA PRO A 15 -16.20 -57.00 -9.67
C PRO A 15 -16.63 -56.04 -8.55
N MET A 16 -17.55 -56.44 -7.67
CA MET A 16 -17.95 -55.61 -6.53
C MET A 16 -16.78 -55.32 -5.58
N ALA A 17 -15.96 -56.33 -5.25
CA ALA A 17 -14.77 -56.14 -4.42
C ALA A 17 -13.75 -55.22 -5.09
N VAL A 18 -13.49 -55.39 -6.39
CA VAL A 18 -12.60 -54.52 -7.17
C VAL A 18 -13.11 -53.08 -7.18
N THR A 19 -14.42 -52.88 -7.39
CA THR A 19 -15.03 -51.54 -7.37
C THR A 19 -14.88 -50.89 -6.00
N VAL A 20 -15.10 -51.62 -4.90
CA VAL A 20 -14.94 -51.08 -3.54
C VAL A 20 -13.50 -50.65 -3.26
N VAL A 21 -12.52 -51.47 -3.68
CA VAL A 21 -11.09 -51.14 -3.53
C VAL A 21 -10.73 -49.90 -4.35
N LEU A 22 -11.16 -49.83 -5.62
CA LEU A 22 -10.95 -48.66 -6.47
C LEU A 22 -11.59 -47.40 -5.86
N PHE A 23 -12.81 -47.52 -5.33
CA PHE A 23 -13.51 -46.41 -4.71
C PHE A 23 -12.78 -45.92 -3.45
N GLY A 24 -12.28 -46.84 -2.61
CA GLY A 24 -11.47 -46.50 -1.45
C GLY A 24 -10.18 -45.79 -1.83
N LEU A 25 -9.51 -46.24 -2.89
CA LEU A 25 -8.25 -45.65 -3.37
C LEU A 25 -8.48 -44.26 -3.97
N LEU A 26 -9.54 -44.08 -4.75
CA LEU A 26 -9.97 -42.77 -5.26
C LEU A 26 -10.33 -41.81 -4.12
N PHE A 27 -11.09 -42.28 -3.12
CA PHE A 27 -11.47 -41.46 -1.97
C PHE A 27 -10.24 -41.03 -1.16
N PHE A 28 -9.30 -41.94 -0.92
CA PHE A 28 -8.05 -41.63 -0.22
C PHE A 28 -7.19 -40.63 -1.01
N MET A 29 -7.02 -40.85 -2.32
CA MET A 29 -6.31 -39.92 -3.20
C MET A 29 -6.95 -38.53 -3.21
N GLN A 30 -8.28 -38.46 -3.31
CA GLN A 30 -9.02 -37.20 -3.27
C GLN A 30 -8.77 -36.47 -1.94
N HIS A 31 -8.81 -37.18 -0.82
CA HIS A 31 -8.61 -36.57 0.50
C HIS A 31 -7.19 -35.98 0.65
N LEU A 32 -6.17 -36.74 0.24
CA LEU A 32 -4.78 -36.27 0.25
C LEU A 32 -4.62 -35.05 -0.67
N LEU A 33 -5.11 -35.14 -1.91
CA LEU A 33 -4.96 -34.09 -2.90
C LEU A 33 -5.65 -32.79 -2.45
N GLN A 34 -6.83 -32.89 -1.83
CA GLN A 34 -7.51 -31.73 -1.26
C GLN A 34 -6.70 -31.05 -0.16
N GLY A 35 -6.00 -31.81 0.68
CA GLY A 35 -5.08 -31.26 1.69
C GLY A 35 -3.93 -30.49 1.05
N TYR A 36 -3.20 -31.14 0.14
CA TYR A 36 -2.08 -30.53 -0.58
C TYR A 36 -2.48 -29.29 -1.37
N ILE A 37 -3.62 -29.32 -2.07
CA ILE A 37 -4.10 -28.16 -2.83
C ILE A 37 -4.42 -26.99 -1.90
N LYS A 38 -5.06 -27.24 -0.76
CA LYS A 38 -5.40 -26.17 0.21
C LYS A 38 -4.15 -25.53 0.80
N GLU A 39 -3.18 -26.33 1.21
CA GLU A 39 -1.90 -25.86 1.74
C GLU A 39 -1.15 -25.05 0.69
N SER A 40 -1.01 -25.60 -0.52
CA SER A 40 -0.34 -24.93 -1.64
C SER A 40 -0.99 -23.59 -2.01
N ILE A 41 -2.32 -23.52 -2.07
CA ILE A 41 -3.04 -22.26 -2.33
C ILE A 41 -2.84 -21.27 -1.17
N SER A 42 -2.88 -21.74 0.08
CA SER A 42 -2.66 -20.90 1.25
C SER A 42 -1.26 -20.26 1.22
N ASP A 43 -0.24 -21.07 0.94
CA ASP A 43 1.14 -20.59 0.85
C ASP A 43 1.33 -19.59 -0.29
N GLN A 44 0.74 -19.88 -1.45
CA GLN A 44 0.78 -18.96 -2.59
C GLN A 44 0.10 -17.63 -2.28
N GLN A 45 -1.09 -17.66 -1.67
CA GLN A 45 -1.81 -16.44 -1.30
C GLN A 45 -1.04 -15.64 -0.25
N PHE A 46 -0.45 -16.32 0.75
CA PHE A 46 0.39 -15.67 1.75
C PHE A 46 1.62 -15.00 1.11
N GLN A 47 2.29 -15.67 0.18
CA GLN A 47 3.43 -15.11 -0.55
C GLN A 47 3.02 -13.90 -1.40
N ILE A 48 1.89 -13.95 -2.11
CA ILE A 48 1.39 -12.83 -2.90
C ILE A 48 1.11 -11.61 -2.02
N VAL A 49 0.41 -11.82 -0.90
CA VAL A 49 0.10 -10.73 0.04
C VAL A 49 1.37 -10.18 0.68
N SER A 50 2.33 -11.03 1.04
CA SER A 50 3.60 -10.61 1.64
C SER A 50 4.42 -9.79 0.65
N ASN A 51 4.57 -10.25 -0.60
CA ASN A 51 5.28 -9.52 -1.63
C ASN A 51 4.65 -8.16 -1.93
N LEU A 52 3.30 -8.10 -1.95
CA LEU A 52 2.59 -6.83 -2.15
C LEU A 52 2.80 -5.88 -0.97
N ALA A 53 2.81 -6.38 0.27
CA ALA A 53 3.12 -5.58 1.45
C ALA A 53 4.56 -5.04 1.40
N ASP A 54 5.54 -5.89 1.06
CA ASP A 54 6.94 -5.50 0.92
C ASP A 54 7.12 -4.44 -0.19
N GLU A 55 6.41 -4.58 -1.31
CA GLU A 55 6.43 -3.58 -2.40
C GLU A 55 5.88 -2.22 -1.95
N VAL A 56 4.79 -2.21 -1.18
CA VAL A 56 4.23 -0.99 -0.60
C VAL A 56 5.22 -0.35 0.37
N ASP A 57 5.81 -1.13 1.27
CA ASP A 57 6.79 -0.63 2.24
C ASP A 57 8.03 -0.06 1.56
N GLN A 58 8.54 -0.73 0.53
CA GLN A 58 9.67 -0.23 -0.25
C GLN A 58 9.32 1.08 -0.96
N LYS A 59 8.16 1.17 -1.60
CA LYS A 59 7.71 2.39 -2.28
C LYS A 59 7.55 3.56 -1.30
N LEU A 60 7.02 3.30 -0.10
CA LEU A 60 6.91 4.31 0.96
C LEU A 60 8.30 4.78 1.42
N ALA A 61 9.23 3.85 1.66
CA ALA A 61 10.59 4.18 2.07
C ALA A 61 11.36 4.98 1.00
N GLU A 62 11.22 4.64 -0.28
CA GLU A 62 11.82 5.36 -1.40
C GLU A 62 11.26 6.78 -1.54
N THR A 63 9.93 6.92 -1.39
CA THR A 63 9.26 8.23 -1.43
C THR A 63 9.71 9.11 -0.27
N GLN A 64 9.80 8.55 0.94
CA GLN A 64 10.31 9.24 2.12
C GLN A 64 11.75 9.71 1.93
N LYS A 65 12.64 8.83 1.45
CA LYS A 65 14.05 9.14 1.19
C LYS A 65 14.19 10.26 0.16
N THR A 66 13.39 10.23 -0.89
CA THR A 66 13.38 11.26 -1.94
C THR A 66 12.93 12.60 -1.37
N LEU A 67 11.85 12.61 -0.58
CA LEU A 67 11.37 13.83 0.07
C LEU A 67 12.38 14.40 1.07
N LEU A 68 13.05 13.54 1.85
CA LEU A 68 14.13 13.94 2.76
C LEU A 68 15.31 14.58 2.03
N ALA A 69 15.72 14.00 0.91
CA ALA A 69 16.79 14.54 0.08
C ALA A 69 16.41 15.89 -0.56
N LEU A 70 15.12 16.11 -0.84
CA LEU A 70 14.61 17.41 -1.28
C LEU A 70 14.58 18.41 -0.11
N ALA A 71 14.05 17.99 1.04
CA ALA A 71 13.95 18.81 2.25
C ALA A 71 15.33 19.29 2.74
N SER A 72 16.36 18.44 2.70
CA SER A 72 17.72 18.79 3.12
C SER A 72 18.38 19.88 2.26
N LYS A 73 17.85 20.17 1.07
CA LYS A 73 18.37 21.21 0.18
C LYS A 73 17.79 22.58 0.48
N PHE A 74 16.68 22.66 1.23
CA PHE A 74 16.12 23.95 1.62
C PHE A 74 16.94 24.55 2.76
N THR A 75 17.35 25.80 2.57
CA THR A 75 18.02 26.59 3.61
C THR A 75 17.13 27.75 4.06
N PRO A 76 17.32 28.30 5.27
CA PRO A 76 16.54 29.44 5.75
C PRO A 76 16.50 30.62 4.78
N TYR A 77 17.58 30.82 4.05
CA TYR A 77 17.72 31.90 3.07
C TYR A 77 16.85 31.67 1.82
N THR A 78 16.62 30.42 1.44
CA THR A 78 15.89 30.03 0.22
C THR A 78 14.37 30.13 0.36
N CYS A 79 13.86 30.26 1.58
CA CYS A 79 12.43 30.36 1.86
C CYS A 79 12.04 31.72 2.46
N SER A 80 12.86 32.75 2.23
CA SER A 80 12.62 34.09 2.78
C SER A 80 11.31 34.69 2.25
N THR A 81 10.93 34.36 1.02
CA THR A 81 9.64 34.72 0.44
C THR A 81 8.91 33.51 -0.17
N PRO A 82 7.56 33.51 -0.20
CA PRO A 82 6.76 32.49 -0.88
C PRO A 82 7.15 32.27 -2.35
N GLN A 83 7.55 33.33 -3.05
CA GLN A 83 7.95 33.27 -4.46
C GLN A 83 9.32 32.61 -4.66
N GLU A 84 10.30 32.89 -3.81
CA GLU A 84 11.59 32.21 -3.84
C GLU A 84 11.46 30.73 -3.47
N ALA A 85 10.63 30.42 -2.48
CA ALA A 85 10.34 29.04 -2.10
C ALA A 85 9.69 28.25 -3.25
N LEU A 86 8.73 28.87 -3.94
CA LEU A 86 8.08 28.26 -5.11
C LEU A 86 9.04 28.09 -6.29
N ALA A 87 9.86 29.10 -6.58
CA ALA A 87 10.87 29.01 -7.64
C ALA A 87 11.88 27.89 -7.36
N PHE A 88 12.31 27.77 -6.09
CA PHE A 88 13.21 26.70 -5.66
C PHE A 88 12.59 25.31 -5.77
N MET A 89 11.30 25.19 -5.43
CA MET A 89 10.54 23.97 -5.67
C MET A 89 10.51 23.66 -7.17
N LEU A 90 10.06 24.60 -8.01
CA LEU A 90 9.96 24.38 -9.46
C LEU A 90 11.28 23.94 -10.12
N GLU A 91 12.41 24.57 -9.77
CA GLU A 91 13.73 24.25 -10.32
C GLU A 91 14.20 22.82 -9.99
N ARG A 92 13.69 22.23 -8.89
CA ARG A 92 14.12 20.92 -8.38
C ARG A 92 13.05 19.85 -8.47
N THR A 93 11.86 20.20 -8.95
CA THR A 93 10.72 19.28 -9.09
C THR A 93 10.54 18.81 -10.54
N GLU A 94 11.64 18.49 -11.22
CA GLU A 94 11.64 17.61 -12.41
C GLU A 94 11.08 16.19 -12.11
N SER A 95 10.70 15.94 -10.85
CA SER A 95 10.33 14.66 -10.24
C SER A 95 8.87 14.62 -9.71
N THR A 96 7.96 15.47 -10.20
CA THR A 96 6.54 15.49 -9.77
C THR A 96 5.81 14.16 -9.95
N GLY A 97 6.32 13.25 -10.78
CA GLY A 97 5.68 11.96 -11.08
C GLY A 97 5.53 11.00 -9.89
N PHE A 98 6.19 11.26 -8.75
CA PHE A 98 6.05 10.43 -7.54
C PHE A 98 4.97 10.91 -6.56
N PHE A 99 4.48 12.15 -6.69
CA PHE A 99 3.56 12.75 -5.73
C PHE A 99 2.23 13.12 -6.40
N ASP A 100 1.28 12.20 -6.37
CA ASP A 100 -0.04 12.37 -7.01
C ASP A 100 -0.82 13.57 -6.46
N ASN A 101 -0.76 13.78 -5.13
CA ASN A 101 -1.38 14.92 -4.49
C ASN A 101 -0.46 16.14 -4.38
N GLY A 102 0.70 16.13 -5.05
CA GLY A 102 1.60 17.28 -5.09
C GLY A 102 2.54 17.43 -3.89
N ILE A 103 3.25 18.55 -3.86
CA ILE A 103 4.24 18.89 -2.82
C ILE A 103 3.88 20.24 -2.23
N PHE A 104 3.90 20.32 -0.90
CA PHE A 104 3.50 21.51 -0.15
C PHE A 104 4.58 21.94 0.83
N LEU A 105 4.78 23.24 0.92
CA LEU A 105 5.63 23.85 1.92
C LEU A 105 4.76 24.62 2.91
N PHE A 106 4.97 24.39 4.21
CA PHE A 106 4.24 25.07 5.29
C PHE A 106 5.21 25.82 6.20
N ASP A 107 4.73 26.92 6.80
CA ASP A 107 5.44 27.63 7.85
C ASP A 107 5.28 26.95 9.23
N ALA A 108 6.04 27.42 10.22
CA ALA A 108 6.00 26.91 11.59
C ALA A 108 4.63 27.03 12.28
N LYS A 109 3.70 27.83 11.72
CA LYS A 109 2.33 28.01 12.22
C LYS A 109 1.32 27.13 11.47
N GLY A 110 1.75 26.36 10.48
CA GLY A 110 0.88 25.49 9.67
C GLY A 110 0.23 26.21 8.48
N ARG A 111 0.70 27.39 8.08
CA ARG A 111 0.19 28.10 6.90
C ARG A 111 0.97 27.70 5.66
N MET A 112 0.28 27.52 4.54
CA MET A 112 0.89 27.12 3.28
C MET A 112 1.71 28.27 2.68
N VAL A 113 2.99 28.02 2.40
CA VAL A 113 3.94 28.98 1.82
C VAL A 113 4.08 28.77 0.31
N ALA A 114 4.10 27.53 -0.14
CA ALA A 114 4.17 27.19 -1.57
C ALA A 114 3.48 25.84 -1.83
N GLU A 115 2.95 25.67 -3.04
CA GLU A 115 2.32 24.43 -3.48
C GLU A 115 2.68 24.09 -4.94
N LEU A 116 2.77 22.79 -5.21
CA LEU A 116 2.83 22.20 -6.53
C LEU A 116 1.81 21.04 -6.62
N PRO A 117 1.15 20.82 -7.77
CA PRO A 117 1.22 21.59 -9.01
C PRO A 117 0.62 23.01 -8.87
N LEU A 118 1.03 23.92 -9.75
CA LEU A 118 0.53 25.30 -9.77
C LEU A 118 -0.96 25.33 -10.15
N GLY A 119 -1.71 26.29 -9.57
CA GLY A 119 -3.09 26.61 -10.00
C GLY A 119 -4.19 26.37 -8.97
N VAL A 120 -3.89 25.75 -7.83
CA VAL A 120 -4.91 25.48 -6.78
C VAL A 120 -5.17 26.70 -5.88
N SER A 121 -4.26 27.69 -5.87
CA SER A 121 -4.36 28.98 -5.17
C SER A 121 -4.68 28.86 -3.68
N ARG A 122 -4.05 27.90 -2.99
CA ARG A 122 -4.22 27.67 -1.54
C ARG A 122 -3.10 28.26 -0.68
N THR A 123 -2.08 28.85 -1.30
CA THR A 123 -1.01 29.56 -0.60
C THR A 123 -1.59 30.63 0.34
N GLY A 124 -1.12 30.65 1.59
CA GLY A 124 -1.58 31.54 2.64
C GLY A 124 -2.68 30.97 3.54
N ASN A 125 -3.38 29.91 3.12
CA ASN A 125 -4.40 29.26 3.94
C ASN A 125 -3.77 28.52 5.14
N ASP A 126 -4.53 28.45 6.23
CA ASP A 126 -4.14 27.70 7.42
C ASP A 126 -4.53 26.23 7.31
N PHE A 127 -3.56 25.35 7.55
CA PHE A 127 -3.73 23.90 7.59
C PHE A 127 -3.32 23.31 8.94
N SER A 128 -3.05 24.13 9.96
CA SER A 128 -2.66 23.70 11.31
C SER A 128 -3.61 22.66 11.95
N TYR A 129 -4.86 22.62 11.49
CA TYR A 129 -5.86 21.64 11.92
C TYR A 129 -5.56 20.20 11.46
N ARG A 130 -4.69 19.99 10.46
CA ARG A 130 -4.34 18.68 9.92
C ARG A 130 -3.41 17.93 10.87
N ASP A 131 -3.74 16.67 11.14
CA ASP A 131 -3.03 15.90 12.17
C ASP A 131 -1.56 15.61 11.80
N TYR A 132 -1.28 15.38 10.52
CA TYR A 132 0.10 15.23 10.05
C TYR A 132 0.95 16.48 10.31
N LEU A 133 0.38 17.69 10.20
CA LEU A 133 1.11 18.92 10.51
C LEU A 133 1.35 19.02 12.01
N LYS A 134 0.35 18.72 12.84
CA LYS A 134 0.50 18.74 14.30
C LYS A 134 1.63 17.80 14.75
N VAL A 135 1.65 16.57 14.24
CA VAL A 135 2.69 15.58 14.59
C VAL A 135 4.06 16.02 14.09
N THR A 136 4.20 16.42 12.83
CA THR A 136 5.48 16.87 12.26
C THR A 136 6.01 18.12 12.98
N ILE A 137 5.15 19.08 13.32
CA ILE A 137 5.51 20.29 14.07
C ILE A 137 5.94 19.96 15.49
N ALA A 138 5.21 19.09 16.18
CA ALA A 138 5.52 18.71 17.56
C ALA A 138 6.81 17.88 17.66
N THR A 139 7.01 16.93 16.74
CA THR A 139 8.14 15.99 16.78
C THR A 139 9.39 16.54 16.09
N LYS A 140 9.24 17.51 15.18
CA LYS A 140 10.29 18.01 14.27
C LYS A 140 10.96 16.87 13.48
N ALA A 141 10.23 15.78 13.28
CA ALA A 141 10.67 14.59 12.59
C ALA A 141 9.75 14.31 11.39
N PRO A 142 10.25 13.61 10.36
CA PRO A 142 9.41 13.20 9.24
C PRO A 142 8.31 12.26 9.73
N TYR A 143 7.09 12.46 9.23
CA TYR A 143 5.92 11.67 9.61
C TYR A 143 5.12 11.27 8.37
N ILE A 144 4.71 10.00 8.32
CA ILE A 144 3.81 9.45 7.30
C ILE A 144 2.45 9.32 7.97
N SER A 145 1.43 9.99 7.43
CA SER A 145 0.09 9.93 8.00
C SER A 145 -0.72 8.76 7.47
N ASP A 146 -1.78 8.42 8.19
CA ASP A 146 -2.86 7.63 7.62
C ASP A 146 -3.43 8.33 6.37
N PRO A 147 -4.00 7.57 5.42
CA PRO A 147 -4.67 8.13 4.26
C PRO A 147 -5.77 9.12 4.66
N TYR A 148 -5.86 10.24 3.93
CA TYR A 148 -6.87 11.25 4.20
C TYR A 148 -7.46 11.85 2.92
N ILE A 149 -8.57 12.57 3.06
CA ILE A 149 -9.22 13.23 1.93
C ILE A 149 -8.51 14.55 1.63
N SER A 150 -7.96 14.63 0.42
CA SER A 150 -7.26 15.80 -0.08
C SER A 150 -8.18 17.04 -0.08
N SER A 151 -7.61 18.19 0.26
CA SER A 151 -8.26 19.49 0.08
C SER A 151 -8.21 20.00 -1.36
N GLN A 152 -7.62 19.23 -2.29
CA GLN A 152 -7.62 19.55 -3.70
C GLN A 152 -9.00 19.32 -4.35
N PRO A 153 -9.33 20.03 -5.44
CA PRO A 153 -10.63 19.94 -6.11
C PRO A 153 -11.00 18.52 -6.57
N HIS A 154 -10.02 17.66 -6.81
CA HIS A 154 -10.21 16.30 -7.31
C HIS A 154 -10.66 15.32 -6.22
N HIS A 155 -10.54 15.66 -4.93
CA HIS A 155 -10.97 14.87 -3.76
C HIS A 155 -10.52 13.40 -3.73
N HIS A 156 -9.51 13.00 -4.51
CA HIS A 156 -8.99 11.64 -4.45
C HIS A 156 -8.40 11.38 -3.05
N PRO A 157 -8.54 10.14 -2.52
CA PRO A 157 -7.83 9.74 -1.32
C PRO A 157 -6.35 9.97 -1.57
N ALA A 158 -5.73 10.77 -0.71
CA ALA A 158 -4.32 10.96 -0.78
C ALA A 158 -3.67 9.83 0.02
N HIS A 159 -3.14 8.86 -0.72
CA HIS A 159 -2.47 7.70 -0.14
C HIS A 159 -1.14 8.17 0.47
N GLY A 160 -1.02 8.05 1.81
CA GLY A 160 0.24 8.27 2.52
C GLY A 160 0.86 9.64 2.27
N GLU A 161 0.11 10.71 2.53
CA GLU A 161 0.64 12.05 2.31
C GLU A 161 1.82 12.34 3.25
N PHE A 162 3.01 12.34 2.65
CA PHE A 162 4.25 12.72 3.28
C PHE A 162 4.26 14.24 3.47
N VAL A 163 3.80 14.70 4.64
CA VAL A 163 3.95 16.11 4.99
C VAL A 163 5.23 16.29 5.79
N HIS A 164 6.30 16.55 5.05
CA HIS A 164 7.49 17.11 5.65
C HIS A 164 7.33 18.63 5.76
N THR A 165 6.89 19.10 6.92
CA THR A 165 7.01 20.51 7.27
C THR A 165 8.48 20.83 7.46
N LEU A 166 8.96 21.81 6.70
CA LEU A 166 10.32 22.28 6.79
C LEU A 166 10.41 23.26 7.94
N PHE A 167 10.91 22.81 9.10
CA PHE A 167 11.39 23.74 10.11
C PHE A 167 12.76 24.23 9.67
N LEU A 168 12.77 25.40 9.06
CA LEU A 168 13.96 26.24 9.03
C LEU A 168 14.35 26.47 10.49
N LYS A 169 15.45 25.84 10.90
CA LYS A 169 16.08 26.14 12.17
C LYS A 169 16.75 27.51 12.10
#